data_AF-A0A3D5WNK7-F1
#
_entry.id   AF-A0A3D5WNK7-F1
#
_cell.length_a   1.000
_cell.length_b   1.000
_cell.length_c   1.000
_cell.angle_alpha   90.00
_cell.angle_beta   90.00
_cell.angle_gamma   90.00
#
_symmetry.space_group_name_H-M   'P 1'
#
loop_
_entity.id
_entity.type
_entity.pdbx_description
1 polymer ?
#
loop_
_entity_poly.entity_id
_entity_poly.type
_entity_poly.pdbx_seq_one_letter_code
_entity_poly.pdbx_strand_id
1 'polypeptide(L)' 'LPDVQSLAAVSEERLLKLWEGLGYYNRARNLQKAAVQICEQYQGKFPESYEEWLALPGIGAYTAGAVTS' A
#
# COMPACT_ATOMS: atom_id res chain seq x y z
N LEU A 1 2.81 -11.78 -1.41
CA LEU A 1 2.49 -11.60 0.02
C LEU A 1 0.98 -11.74 0.14
N PRO A 2 0.45 -12.51 1.11
CA PRO A 2 -0.96 -12.89 1.10
C PRO A 2 -1.92 -11.79 1.56
N ASP A 3 -1.49 -10.89 2.45
CA ASP A 3 -2.34 -9.87 3.06
C ASP A 3 -1.58 -8.56 3.36
N VAL A 4 -2.31 -7.55 3.84
CA VAL A 4 -1.77 -6.21 4.14
C VAL A 4 -0.75 -6.23 5.28
N GLN A 5 -0.94 -7.10 6.28
CA GLN A 5 -0.01 -7.29 7.39
C GLN A 5 1.33 -7.88 6.90
N SER A 6 1.27 -8.87 6.02
CA SER A 6 2.44 -9.48 5.39
C SER A 6 3.21 -8.48 4.53
N LEU A 7 2.50 -7.57 3.86
CA LEU A 7 3.11 -6.47 3.10
C LEU A 7 3.71 -5.39 4.01
N ALA A 8 3.06 -5.06 5.12
CA ALA A 8 3.60 -4.12 6.10
C ALA A 8 4.91 -4.64 6.72
N ALA A 9 4.95 -5.93 7.07
CA ALA A 9 6.05 -6.54 7.81
C ALA A 9 7.22 -7.07 6.95
N VAL A 10 7.09 -7.12 5.62
CA VAL A 10 8.16 -7.66 4.76
C VAL A 10 9.41 -6.79 4.79
N SER A 11 10.60 -7.40 4.71
CA SER A 11 11.82 -6.62 4.53
C SER A 11 11.81 -5.89 3.19
N GLU A 12 12.43 -4.70 3.16
CA GLU A 12 12.57 -3.94 1.93
C GLU A 12 13.26 -4.75 0.83
N GLU A 13 14.33 -5.47 1.16
CA GLU A 13 15.05 -6.33 0.20
C GLU A 13 14.11 -7.34 -0.48
N ARG A 14 13.29 -8.06 0.30
CA ARG A 14 12.34 -9.03 -0.23
C ARG A 14 11.24 -8.34 -1.03
N LEU A 15 10.76 -7.18 -0.60
CA LEU A 15 9.80 -6.37 -1.37
C LEU A 15 10.35 -5.97 -2.73
N LEU A 16 11.57 -5.41 -2.79
CA LEU A 16 12.19 -4.98 -4.04
C LEU A 16 12.49 -6.18 -4.95
N LYS A 17 12.85 -7.34 -4.38
CA LYS A 17 13.04 -8.56 -5.16
C LYS A 17 11.74 -9.06 -5.78
N LEU A 18 10.62 -8.99 -5.05
CA LEU A 18 9.29 -9.31 -5.59
C LEU A 18 8.84 -8.32 -6.67
N TRP A 19 9.35 -7.09 -6.63
CA TRP A 19 9.02 -6.00 -7.57
C TRP A 19 9.99 -5.91 -8.77
N GLU A 20 10.99 -6.78 -8.82
CA GLU A 20 12.04 -6.76 -9.84
C GLU A 20 11.45 -6.84 -11.25
N GLY A 21 11.92 -5.97 -12.15
CA GLY A 21 11.47 -5.92 -13.54
C GLY A 21 10.23 -5.04 -13.80
N LEU A 22 9.49 -4.61 -12.78
CA LEU A 22 8.29 -3.76 -12.95
C LEU A 22 8.58 -2.26 -13.09
N GLY A 23 9.82 -1.85 -12.79
CA GLY A 23 10.23 -0.44 -12.77
C GLY A 23 9.50 0.39 -11.70
N TYR A 24 9.81 1.69 -11.64
CA TYR A 24 9.19 2.65 -10.70
C TYR A 24 9.13 2.15 -9.24
N TYR A 25 10.27 1.74 -8.68
CA TYR A 25 10.37 1.12 -7.34
C TYR A 25 9.82 1.98 -6.20
N ASN A 26 9.68 3.29 -6.38
CA ASN A 26 8.97 4.14 -5.42
C ASN A 26 7.49 3.72 -5.22
N ARG A 27 6.86 3.09 -6.23
CA ARG A 27 5.51 2.52 -6.07
C ARG A 27 5.49 1.37 -5.06
N ALA A 28 6.47 0.46 -5.13
CA ALA A 28 6.59 -0.63 -4.17
C ALA A 28 6.76 -0.11 -2.73
N ARG A 29 7.64 0.88 -2.57
CA ARG A 29 7.92 1.53 -1.27
C ARG A 29 6.68 2.23 -0.72
N ASN A 30 5.95 2.98 -1.54
CA ASN A 30 4.73 3.65 -1.12
C ASN A 30 3.62 2.65 -0.79
N LEU A 31 3.50 1.57 -1.57
CA LEU A 31 2.55 0.49 -1.30
C LEU A 31 2.81 -0.15 0.07
N GLN A 32 4.07 -0.40 0.42
CA GLN A 32 4.43 -0.87 1.75
C GLN A 32 4.12 0.16 2.85
N LYS A 33 4.46 1.44 2.64
CA LYS A 33 4.12 2.50 3.61
C LYS A 33 2.61 2.61 3.84
N ALA A 34 1.81 2.51 2.79
CA ALA A 34 0.35 2.46 2.90
C ALA A 34 -0.11 1.24 3.71
N ALA A 35 0.48 0.06 3.47
CA ALA A 35 0.17 -1.14 4.25
C ALA A 35 0.53 -1.00 5.74
N VAL A 36 1.67 -0.39 6.06
CA VAL A 36 2.06 -0.05 7.44
C VAL A 36 1.04 0.87 8.08
N GLN A 37 0.67 1.96 7.39
CA GLN A 37 -0.33 2.90 7.89
C GLN A 37 -1.71 2.25 8.11
N ILE A 38 -2.14 1.35 7.22
CA ILE A 38 -3.36 0.56 7.38
C ILE A 38 -3.31 -0.31 8.64
N CYS A 39 -2.18 -0.96 8.90
CA CYS A 39 -2.01 -1.77 10.10
C CYS A 39 -2.02 -0.93 11.39
N GLU A 40 -1.35 0.22 11.39
CA GLU A 40 -1.20 1.07 12.57
C GLU A 40 -2.44 1.90 12.89
N GLN A 41 -3.06 2.52 11.88
CA GLN A 41 -4.13 3.51 12.08
C GLN A 41 -5.52 2.92 11.90
N TYR A 42 -5.67 1.90 11.05
CA TYR A 42 -6.95 1.30 10.69
C TYR A 42 -7.07 -0.14 11.23
N GLN A 43 -6.18 -0.54 12.15
CA GLN A 43 -6.17 -1.87 12.79
C GLN A 43 -6.15 -3.03 11.77
N GLY A 44 -5.48 -2.82 10.64
CA GLY A 44 -5.38 -3.81 9.55
C GLY A 44 -6.63 -3.93 8.70
N LYS A 45 -7.62 -3.06 8.87
CA LYS A 45 -8.77 -2.95 7.96
C LYS A 45 -8.52 -1.87 6.92
N PHE A 46 -8.94 -2.10 5.70
CA PHE A 46 -8.85 -1.08 4.66
C PHE A 46 -9.75 0.12 4.98
N PRO A 47 -9.36 1.34 4.56
CA PRO A 47 -10.22 2.51 4.73
C PRO A 47 -11.56 2.35 4.01
N GLU A 48 -12.59 3.02 4.52
CA GLU A 48 -13.96 2.88 4.03
C GLU A 48 -14.37 4.03 3.10
N SER A 49 -13.65 5.16 3.16
CA SER A 49 -13.95 6.34 2.34
C SER A 49 -12.87 6.66 1.30
N TYR A 50 -13.28 7.28 0.20
CA TYR A 50 -12.38 7.77 -0.85
C TYR A 50 -11.31 8.72 -0.30
N GLU A 51 -11.70 9.60 0.62
CA GLU A 51 -10.81 10.58 1.25
C GLU A 51 -9.74 9.90 2.10
N GLU A 52 -10.10 8.84 2.83
CA GLU A 52 -9.16 8.06 3.62
C GLU A 52 -8.18 7.28 2.73
N TRP A 53 -8.66 6.72 1.61
CA TRP A 53 -7.79 6.10 0.61
C TRP A 53 -6.82 7.11 0.00
N LEU A 54 -7.29 8.31 -0.33
CA LEU A 54 -6.47 9.38 -0.89
C LEU A 54 -5.39 9.88 0.08
N ALA A 55 -5.59 9.71 1.39
CA ALA A 55 -4.59 10.05 2.40
C ALA A 55 -3.43 9.04 2.49
N LEU A 56 -3.55 7.86 1.88
CA LEU A 56 -2.49 6.84 1.92
C LEU A 56 -1.33 7.17 0.97
N PRO A 57 -0.07 6.86 1.35
CA PRO A 57 1.11 7.08 0.53
C PRO A 57 1.02 6.44 -0.86
N GLY A 58 1.24 7.25 -1.90
CA GLY A 58 1.26 6.79 -3.29
C GLY A 58 -0.12 6.46 -3.87
N ILE A 59 -1.21 6.74 -3.15
CA ILE A 59 -2.57 6.65 -3.68
C ILE A 59 -2.99 8.04 -4.16
N GLY A 60 -3.22 8.17 -5.47
CA GLY A 60 -3.77 9.39 -6.08
C GLY A 60 -5.25 9.23 -6.42
N ALA A 61 -5.88 10.30 -6.90
CA ALA A 61 -7.31 10.33 -7.21
C ALA A 61 -7.79 9.16 -8.09
N TYR A 62 -7.01 8.78 -9.11
CA TYR A 62 -7.32 7.63 -9.96
C TYR A 62 -7.36 6.32 -9.17
N THR A 63 -6.33 6.04 -8.37
CA THR A 63 -6.24 4.80 -7.59
C THR A 63 -7.28 4.75 -6.47
N ALA A 64 -7.49 5.87 -5.76
CA ALA A 64 -8.54 5.98 -4.74
C ALA A 64 -9.92 5.74 -5.36
N GLY A 65 -10.20 6.34 -6.51
CA GLY A 65 -11.46 6.16 -7.22
C GLY A 65 -11.67 4.72 -7.71
N ALA A 66 -10.62 4.08 -8.23
CA ALA A 66 -10.69 2.70 -8.71
C ALA A 66 -10.90 1.66 -7.58
N VAL A 67 -10.44 1.93 -6.36
CA VAL A 67 -10.59 1.01 -5.22
C VAL A 67 -11.93 1.17 -4.51
N THR A 68 -12.51 2.37 -4.53
CA THR A 68 -13.75 2.70 -3.81
C THR A 68 -15.03 2.62 -4.67
N SER A 69 -14.90 2.33 -5.97
CA SER A 69 -16.01 2.16 -6.92
C SER A 69 -16.59 0.75 -6.97
#